data_AF-L7UEC9-F1
#
_entry.id   AF-L7UEC9-F1
#
_cell.length_a   1.000
_cell.length_b   1.000
_cell.length_c   1.000
_cell.angle_alpha   90.00
_cell.angle_beta   90.00
_cell.angle_gamma   90.00
#
_symmetry.space_group_name_H-M   'P 1'
#
loop_
_entity.id
_entity.type
_entity.pdbx_description
1 polymer ?
#
loop_
_entity_poly.entity_id
_entity_poly.type
_entity_poly.pdbx_seq_one_letter_code
_entity_poly.pdbx_strand_id
1 'polypeptide(L)'
;MNQPQLLAGLTRYVAEEILEGDAEDLLPTTPLLELGILNSLETARLMAFVEKQYGIRVPDDAMRVENLSSLKAIADMVYACAQARQA
;
A
#
# COMPACT_ATOMS: atom_id res chain seq x y z
N MET A 1 -7.12 -5.02 13.37
CA MET A 1 -7.22 -4.64 11.96
C MET A 1 -7.13 -5.89 11.11
N ASN A 2 -7.93 -6.02 10.05
CA ASN A 2 -7.85 -7.14 9.11
C ASN A 2 -7.39 -6.67 7.72
N GLN A 3 -7.01 -7.62 6.86
CA GLN A 3 -6.49 -7.34 5.52
C GLN A 3 -7.49 -6.56 4.64
N PRO A 4 -8.81 -6.86 4.62
CA PRO A 4 -9.77 -6.09 3.82
C PRO A 4 -9.91 -4.63 4.25
N GLN A 5 -9.89 -4.34 5.55
CA GLN A 5 -9.91 -2.97 6.08
C GLN A 5 -8.66 -2.19 5.67
N LEU A 6 -7.50 -2.85 5.69
CA LEU A 6 -6.24 -2.26 5.28
C LEU A 6 -6.26 -1.94 3.78
N LEU A 7 -6.70 -2.89 2.95
CA LEU A 7 -6.86 -2.67 1.51
C LEU A 7 -7.78 -1.48 1.21
N ALA A 8 -8.92 -1.37 1.88
CA ALA A 8 -9.84 -0.25 1.70
C ALA A 8 -9.19 1.10 2.08
N GLY A 9 -8.43 1.13 3.18
CA GLY A 9 -7.70 2.33 3.59
C GLY A 9 -6.59 2.74 2.63
N LEU A 10 -5.81 1.78 2.13
CA LEU A 10 -4.78 2.03 1.10
C LEU A 10 -5.41 2.48 -0.22
N THR A 11 -6.49 1.85 -0.66
CA THR A 11 -7.22 2.24 -1.88
C THR A 11 -7.68 3.68 -1.79
N ARG A 12 -8.28 4.06 -0.65
CA ARG A 12 -8.71 5.44 -0.41
C ARG A 12 -7.54 6.42 -0.44
N TYR A 13 -6.45 6.09 0.25
CA TYR A 13 -5.26 6.95 0.25
C TYR A 13 -4.69 7.15 -1.15
N VAL A 14 -4.52 6.07 -1.92
CA VAL A 14 -4.00 6.17 -3.29
C VAL A 14 -4.95 6.95 -4.19
N ALA A 15 -6.27 6.74 -4.05
CA ALA A 15 -7.26 7.50 -4.81
C ALA A 15 -7.22 9.01 -4.50
N GLU A 16 -7.15 9.38 -3.22
CA GLU A 16 -7.23 10.79 -2.79
C GLU A 16 -5.87 11.52 -2.93
N GLU A 17 -4.77 10.88 -2.57
CA GLU A 17 -3.47 11.56 -2.37
C GLU A 17 -2.46 11.35 -3.51
N ILE A 18 -2.66 10.31 -4.33
CA ILE A 18 -1.76 9.98 -5.46
C ILE A 18 -2.45 10.25 -6.79
N LEU A 19 -3.71 9.83 -6.91
CA LEU A 19 -4.51 10.03 -8.13
C LEU A 19 -5.37 11.30 -8.08
N GLU A 20 -5.34 12.06 -6.99
CA GLU A 20 -6.07 13.33 -6.83
C GLU A 20 -7.58 13.23 -7.14
N GLY A 21 -8.19 12.06 -6.87
CA GLY A 21 -9.59 11.75 -7.13
C GLY A 21 -9.85 11.02 -8.46
N ASP A 22 -8.86 10.89 -9.34
CA ASP A 22 -8.98 10.17 -10.61
C ASP A 22 -8.72 8.66 -10.45
N ALA A 23 -9.62 7.98 -9.74
CA ALA A 23 -9.47 6.59 -9.33
C ALA A 23 -10.55 5.65 -9.87
N GLU A 24 -11.26 6.03 -10.94
CA GLU A 24 -12.38 5.26 -11.49
C GLU A 24 -11.97 3.83 -11.89
N ASP A 25 -10.74 3.65 -12.38
CA ASP A 25 -10.17 2.37 -12.81
C ASP A 25 -9.21 1.73 -11.78
N LEU A 26 -9.16 2.26 -10.55
CA LEU A 26 -8.28 1.74 -9.50
C LEU A 26 -8.87 0.49 -8.87
N LEU A 27 -8.42 -0.68 -9.35
CA LEU A 27 -8.76 -1.99 -8.79
C LEU A 27 -7.68 -2.46 -7.80
N PRO A 28 -8.01 -3.37 -6.87
CA PRO A 28 -7.03 -3.96 -5.95
C PRO A 28 -5.84 -4.63 -6.65
N THR A 29 -6.03 -5.11 -7.87
CA THR A 29 -5.04 -5.82 -8.69
C THR A 29 -4.44 -4.94 -9.79
N THR A 30 -4.74 -3.64 -9.82
CA THR A 30 -4.16 -2.71 -10.80
C THR A 30 -2.63 -2.73 -10.69
N PRO A 31 -1.90 -2.86 -11.82
CA PRO A 31 -0.44 -2.91 -11.82
C PRO A 31 0.14 -1.51 -11.60
N LEU A 32 0.36 -1.14 -10.33
CA LEU A 32 0.68 0.23 -9.93
C LEU A 32 2.03 0.72 -10.48
N LEU A 33 3.02 -0.18 -10.55
CA LEU A 33 4.36 0.16 -11.05
C LEU A 33 4.36 0.31 -12.58
N GLU A 34 3.65 -0.57 -13.29
CA GLU A 34 3.60 -0.55 -14.76
C GLU A 34 2.87 0.69 -15.28
N LEU A 35 1.82 1.11 -14.58
CA LEU A 35 1.05 2.32 -14.90
C LEU A 35 1.71 3.61 -14.37
N GLY A 36 2.83 3.51 -13.65
CA GLY A 36 3.54 4.66 -13.08
C GLY A 36 2.81 5.36 -11.92
N ILE A 37 1.70 4.80 -11.44
CA ILE A 37 0.95 5.27 -10.28
C ILE A 37 1.84 5.21 -9.03
N LEU A 38 2.62 4.13 -8.91
CA LEU A 38 3.58 3.95 -7.83
C LEU A 38 5.01 4.07 -8.38
N ASN A 39 5.79 4.94 -7.75
CA ASN A 39 7.21 5.13 -7.98
C ASN A 39 7.91 5.29 -6.61
N SER A 40 9.21 5.63 -6.60
CA SER A 40 9.95 5.75 -5.33
C SER A 40 9.39 6.81 -4.38
N LEU A 41 8.94 7.96 -4.90
CA LEU A 41 8.37 9.03 -4.07
C LEU A 41 7.01 8.60 -3.51
N GLU A 42 6.15 8.06 -4.36
CA GLU A 42 4.82 7.62 -3.95
C GLU A 42 4.87 6.41 -3.02
N THR A 43 5.85 5.53 -3.19
CA THR A 43 6.12 4.42 -2.25
C THR A 43 6.50 4.97 -0.88
N ALA A 44 7.42 5.94 -0.81
CA ALA A 44 7.80 6.55 0.46
C ALA A 44 6.62 7.26 1.15
N ARG A 45 5.79 7.97 0.39
CA ARG A 45 4.56 8.62 0.90
C ARG A 45 3.56 7.59 1.44
N LEU A 46 3.33 6.51 0.68
CA LEU A 46 2.44 5.42 1.09
C LEU A 46 2.94 4.72 2.36
N MET A 47 4.24 4.42 2.46
CA MET A 47 4.80 3.80 3.66
C MET A 47 4.72 4.73 4.88
N ALA A 48 4.97 6.03 4.69
CA ALA A 48 4.78 7.02 5.75
C ALA A 48 3.32 7.12 6.20
N PHE A 49 2.35 7.03 5.28
CA PHE A 49 0.93 6.93 5.61
C PHE A 49 0.63 5.67 6.43
N VAL A 50 1.15 4.51 6.02
CA VAL A 50 0.96 3.24 6.74
C VAL A 50 1.51 3.32 8.16
N GLU A 51 2.71 3.87 8.34
CA GLU A 51 3.32 4.05 9.65
C GLU A 51 2.51 5.02 10.52
N LYS A 52 2.09 6.17 9.97
CA LYS A 52 1.31 7.17 10.69
C LYS A 52 -0.09 6.67 11.08
N GLN A 53 -0.78 6.00 10.15
CA GLN A 53 -2.18 5.62 10.31
C GLN A 53 -2.34 4.34 11.14
N TYR A 54 -1.42 3.39 10.98
CA TYR A 54 -1.55 2.06 11.58
C TYR A 54 -0.44 1.73 12.57
N GLY A 55 0.59 2.57 12.70
CA GLY A 55 1.74 2.30 13.56
C GLY A 55 2.63 1.16 13.04
N ILE A 56 2.49 0.78 11.77
CA ILE A 56 3.21 -0.35 11.16
C ILE A 56 4.41 0.19 10.39
N ARG A 57 5.61 -0.25 10.76
CA ARG A 57 6.83 0.04 10.01
C ARG A 57 7.13 -1.14 9.08
N VAL A 58 7.16 -0.87 7.78
CA VAL A 58 7.52 -1.86 6.76
C VAL A 58 9.05 -1.83 6.61
N PRO A 59 9.75 -2.97 6.76
CA PRO A 59 11.19 -3.04 6.55
C PRO A 59 11.54 -3.06 5.05
N ASP A 60 12.74 -2.57 4.71
CA ASP A 60 13.20 -2.44 3.33
C ASP A 60 13.27 -3.77 2.57
N ASP A 61 13.53 -4.87 3.28
CA ASP A 61 13.58 -6.22 2.71
C ASP A 61 12.21 -6.78 2.30
N ALA A 62 11.13 -6.22 2.84
CA ALA A 62 9.76 -6.52 2.46
C ALA A 62 9.30 -5.69 1.26
N MET A 63 9.90 -4.52 0.99
CA MET A 63 9.56 -3.63 -0.13
C MET A 63 10.10 -4.12 -1.47
N ARG A 64 9.70 -5.34 -1.86
CA ARG A 64 10.06 -5.97 -3.14
C ARG A 64 9.05 -5.60 -4.23
N VAL A 65 9.48 -5.67 -5.48
CA VAL A 65 8.64 -5.34 -6.66
C VAL A 65 7.32 -6.12 -6.63
N GLU A 66 7.35 -7.39 -6.24
CA GLU A 66 6.17 -8.25 -6.15
C GLU A 66 5.17 -7.72 -5.11
N ASN A 67 5.66 -7.22 -3.98
CA ASN A 67 4.85 -6.69 -2.89
C ASN A 67 4.35 -5.26 -3.17
N LEU A 68 4.99 -4.54 -4.09
CA LEU A 68 4.60 -3.20 -4.52
C LEU A 68 3.80 -3.19 -5.83
N SER A 69 3.55 -4.37 -6.42
CA SER A 69 2.93 -4.53 -7.73
C SER A 69 1.48 -4.02 -7.80
N SER A 70 0.73 -4.16 -6.71
CA SER A 70 -0.70 -3.82 -6.63
C SER A 70 -1.12 -3.44 -5.21
N LEU A 71 -2.26 -2.75 -5.07
CA LEU A 71 -2.82 -2.42 -3.75
C LEU A 71 -3.06 -3.65 -2.88
N LYS A 72 -3.52 -4.75 -3.50
CA LYS A 72 -3.72 -6.02 -2.82
C LYS A 72 -2.39 -6.58 -2.28
N ALA A 73 -1.34 -6.58 -3.10
CA ALA A 73 -0.02 -7.07 -2.68
C ALA A 73 0.55 -6.22 -1.51
N ILE A 74 0.38 -4.89 -1.58
CA ILE A 74 0.82 -3.98 -0.51
C ILE A 74 0.04 -4.24 0.77
N ALA A 75 -1.29 -4.42 0.69
CA ALA A 75 -2.12 -4.76 1.84
C ALA A 75 -1.70 -6.08 2.48
N ASP A 76 -1.41 -7.11 1.67
CA ASP A 76 -0.96 -8.41 2.15
C ASP A 76 0.40 -8.31 2.85
N MET A 77 1.35 -7.57 2.27
CA MET A 77 2.67 -7.30 2.86
C MET A 77 2.54 -6.56 4.20
N VAL A 78 1.82 -5.45 4.24
CA VAL A 78 1.64 -4.65 5.46
C VAL A 78 0.92 -5.45 6.55
N TYR A 79 -0.07 -6.25 6.17
CA TYR A 79 -0.75 -7.15 7.09
C TYR A 79 0.22 -8.19 7.67
N ALA A 80 1.07 -8.82 6.86
CA ALA A 80 2.09 -9.75 7.34
C ALA A 80 3.08 -9.08 8.32
N CYS A 81 3.55 -7.86 8.02
CA CYS A 81 4.41 -7.10 8.93
C CYS A 81 3.73 -6.79 10.27
N ALA A 82 2.43 -6.47 10.25
CA ALA A 82 1.67 -6.23 11.47
C ALA A 82 1.59 -7.48 12.36
N GLN A 83 1.41 -8.65 11.76
CA GLN A 83 1.35 -9.92 12.48
C GLN A 83 2.71 -10.31 13.05
N ALA A 84 3.81 -10.10 12.31
CA ALA A 84 5.16 -10.42 12.76
C ALA A 84 5.62 -9.60 13.98
N ARG A 85 5.08 -8.39 14.17
CA ARG A 85 5.35 -7.53 15.34
C ARG A 85 4.56 -7.95 16.60
N GLN A 86 3.50 -8.74 16.44
CA GLN A 86 2.63 -9.20 17.52
C GLN A 86 3.00 -10.60 18.04
N ALA A 87 3.95 -11.27 17.39
CA ALA A 87 4.52 -12.56 17.80
C ALA A 87 5.81 -12.35 18.60
#